data_AF-A0A381FAG8-F1
#
_entry.id   AF-A0A381FAG8-F1
#
_cell.length_a   1.000
_cell.length_b   1.000
_cell.length_c   1.000
_cell.angle_alpha   90.00
_cell.angle_beta   90.00
_cell.angle_gamma   90.00
#
_symmetry.space_group_name_H-M   'P 1'
#
loop_
_entity.id
_entity.type
_entity.pdbx_description
1 polymer ?
#
loop_
_entity_poly.entity_id
_entity_poly.type
_entity_poly.pdbx_seq_one_letter_code
_entity_poly.pdbx_strand_id
1 'polypeptide(L)'
;MENIFYKVSADDGMGGERYLGYASGIKSDIIKYFEPYKPYKDATIYVNEMKVVFVTPEMAKHTDVLLSEKEQLEARLKEINNALK
;
A
#
# COMPACT_ATOMS: atom_id res chain seq x y z
N MET A 1 -6.14 1.59 15.09
CA MET A 1 -5.68 2.95 14.68
C MET A 1 -5.62 2.93 13.18
N GLU A 2 -6.38 3.79 12.50
CA GLU A 2 -6.22 3.97 11.05
C GLU A 2 -4.89 4.69 10.83
N ASN A 3 -3.92 4.01 10.21
CA ASN A 3 -2.72 4.71 9.73
C ASN A 3 -3.15 5.49 8.49
N ILE A 4 -3.37 6.79 8.64
CA ILE A 4 -3.70 7.68 7.52
C ILE A 4 -2.44 7.88 6.70
N PHE A 5 -2.51 7.48 5.43
CA PHE A 5 -1.47 7.77 4.46
C PHE A 5 -1.92 8.93 3.57
N TYR A 6 -0.96 9.71 3.11
CA TYR A 6 -1.20 10.85 2.26
C TYR A 6 -0.43 10.68 0.96
N LYS A 7 -1.11 10.96 -0.15
CA LYS A 7 -0.45 11.28 -1.42
C LYS A 7 -0.11 12.76 -1.40
N VAL A 8 1.17 13.08 -1.59
CA VAL A 8 1.66 14.46 -1.63
C VAL A 8 1.92 14.85 -3.08
N SER A 9 1.29 15.94 -3.50
CA SER A 9 1.51 16.57 -4.81
C SER A 9 1.88 18.04 -4.61
N ALA A 10 2.44 18.67 -5.64
CA ALA A 10 2.55 20.13 -5.72
C ALA A 10 2.02 20.63 -7.06
N ASP A 11 1.57 21.88 -7.09
CA ASP A 11 1.27 22.57 -8.36
C ASP A 11 2.52 22.58 -9.26
N ASP A 12 2.34 22.22 -10.52
CA ASP A 12 3.41 22.18 -11.52
C ASP A 12 3.64 23.52 -12.24
N GLY A 13 2.81 24.53 -11.98
CA GLY A 13 2.91 25.88 -12.54
C GLY A 13 2.29 26.02 -13.92
N MET A 14 1.70 24.95 -14.45
CA MET A 14 0.95 24.90 -15.70
C MET A 14 -0.51 24.51 -15.49
N GLY A 15 -0.97 24.50 -14.23
CA GLY A 15 -2.33 24.13 -13.84
C GLY A 15 -2.51 22.62 -13.61
N GLY A 16 -1.43 21.86 -13.51
CA GLY A 16 -1.41 20.44 -13.20
C GLY A 16 -0.82 20.12 -11.82
N GLU A 17 -0.94 18.85 -11.41
CA GLU A 17 -0.34 18.34 -10.17
C GLU A 17 0.89 17.49 -10.47
N ARG A 18 2.03 17.86 -9.90
CA ARG A 18 3.24 17.05 -9.87
C ARG A 18 3.28 16.20 -8.61
N TYR A 19 3.35 14.88 -8.79
CA TYR A 19 3.50 13.93 -7.69
C TYR A 19 4.88 14.06 -7.01
N LEU A 20 4.88 14.16 -5.67
CA LEU A 20 6.09 14.30 -4.85
C LEU A 20 6.39 13.06 -4.01
N GLY A 21 5.39 12.27 -3.61
CA GLY A 21 5.60 11.07 -2.81
C GLY A 21 4.41 10.64 -1.96
N TYR A 22 4.65 9.66 -1.11
CA TYR A 22 3.73 9.22 -0.05
C TYR A 22 4.31 9.55 1.33
N ALA A 23 3.44 9.91 2.26
CA ALA A 23 3.82 10.17 3.65
C ALA A 23 2.73 9.72 4.63
N SER A 24 3.11 9.52 5.89
CA SER A 24 2.19 9.25 6.99
C SER A 24 2.59 10.10 8.18
N GLY A 25 1.63 10.49 9.03
CA GLY A 25 1.87 11.38 10.17
C GLY A 25 1.00 12.63 10.14
N ILE A 26 1.45 13.70 10.81
CA ILE A 26 0.70 14.95 10.94
C ILE A 26 0.81 15.77 9.64
N LYS A 27 -0.33 16.21 9.08
CA LYS A 27 -0.39 16.99 7.81
C LYS A 27 0.59 18.17 7.76
N SER A 28 0.70 18.95 8.83
CA SER A 28 1.60 20.13 8.89
C SER A 28 3.07 19.76 8.73
N ASP A 29 3.48 18.65 9.34
CA ASP A 29 4.86 18.18 9.30
C ASP A 29 5.22 17.63 7.93
N ILE A 30 4.25 16.93 7.30
CA ILE A 30 4.36 16.46 5.92
C ILE A 30 4.54 17.65 4.98
N ILE A 31 3.70 18.69 5.08
CA ILE A 31 3.84 19.89 4.24
C ILE A 31 5.22 20.51 4.41
N LYS A 32 5.64 20.75 5.66
CA LYS A 32 6.94 21.36 5.99
C LYS A 32 8.12 20.55 5.43
N TYR A 33 8.03 19.22 5.47
CA TYR A 33 9.04 18.35 4.89
C TYR A 33 9.11 18.47 3.37
N PHE A 34 7.97 18.59 2.68
CA PHE A 34 7.90 18.66 1.22
C PHE A 34 8.08 20.08 0.63
N GLU A 35 8.01 21.14 1.44
CA GLU A 35 8.25 22.54 1.03
C GLU A 35 9.51 22.75 0.16
N PRO A 36 10.70 22.22 0.52
CA PRO A 36 11.92 22.42 -0.27
C PRO A 36 11.91 21.73 -1.64
N TYR A 37 10.99 20.78 -1.86
CA TYR A 37 10.89 19.97 -3.08
C TYR A 37 9.86 20.51 -4.07
N LYS A 38 9.26 21.66 -3.76
CA LYS A 38 8.37 22.36 -4.68
C LYS A 38 9.08 22.67 -5.99
N PRO A 39 8.39 22.56 -7.13
CA PRO A 39 8.97 22.91 -8.43
C PRO A 39 9.31 24.40 -8.55
N TYR A 40 8.61 25.27 -7.81
CA TYR A 40 8.88 26.70 -7.70
C TYR A 40 8.36 27.25 -6.37
N LYS A 41 8.84 28.43 -5.98
CA LYS A 41 8.66 29.01 -4.64
C LYS A 41 7.20 29.13 -4.20
N ASP A 42 6.32 29.51 -5.12
CA ASP A 42 4.91 29.78 -4.83
C ASP A 42 3.99 28.57 -5.09
N ALA A 43 4.55 27.40 -5.41
CA ALA A 43 3.76 26.20 -5.63
C ALA A 43 3.02 25.79 -4.36
N THR A 44 1.76 25.38 -4.48
CA THR A 44 0.98 24.86 -3.35
C THR A 44 1.25 23.38 -3.16
N ILE A 45 1.49 22.93 -1.92
CA ILE A 45 1.51 21.49 -1.59
C ILE A 45 0.08 21.00 -1.35
N TYR A 46 -0.31 19.95 -2.06
CA TYR A 46 -1.55 19.23 -1.86
C TYR A 46 -1.28 17.95 -1.07
N VAL A 47 -2.06 17.72 -0.02
CA VAL A 47 -1.94 16.55 0.86
C VAL A 47 -3.27 15.80 0.85
N ASN A 48 -3.36 14.81 -0.03
CA ASN A 48 -4.58 14.06 -0.28
C ASN A 48 -4.61 12.79 0.58
N GLU A 49 -5.62 12.68 1.45
CA GLU A 49 -5.83 11.50 2.28
C GLU A 49 -6.12 10.27 1.43
N MET A 50 -5.28 9.26 1.58
CA MET A 50 -5.53 7.92 1.07
C MET A 50 -5.98 7.05 2.23
N LYS A 51 -7.24 6.67 2.21
CA LYS A 51 -7.71 5.56 3.04
C LYS A 51 -7.12 4.28 2.48
N VAL A 52 -6.00 3.85 3.04
CA VAL A 52 -5.50 2.49 2.80
C VAL A 52 -6.44 1.56 3.54
N VAL A 53 -7.41 0.99 2.81
CA VAL A 53 -8.11 -0.20 3.29
C VAL A 53 -7.04 -1.26 3.47
N PHE A 54 -6.71 -1.59 4.71
CA PHE A 54 -5.76 -2.66 5.02
C PHE A 54 -6.37 -3.98 4.52
N VAL A 55 -6.06 -4.36 3.28
CA VAL A 55 -6.45 -5.67 2.70
C VAL A 55 -5.57 -6.79 3.26
N THR A 56 -4.49 -6.44 3.96
CA THR A 56 -3.49 -7.35 4.52
C THR A 56 -4.06 -8.42 5.47
N PRO A 57 -5.00 -8.13 6.40
CA PRO A 57 -5.57 -9.17 7.27
C PRO A 57 -6.46 -10.16 6.52
N GLU A 58 -7.19 -9.72 5.50
CA GLU A 58 -8.04 -10.60 4.68
C GLU A 58 -7.18 -11.45 3.74
N MET A 59 -6.18 -10.86 3.11
CA MET A 59 -5.20 -11.60 2.31
C MET A 59 -4.41 -12.61 3.15
N ALA A 60 -4.05 -12.28 4.38
CA ALA A 60 -3.38 -13.23 5.28
C ALA A 60 -4.27 -14.45 5.55
N LYS A 61 -5.56 -14.23 5.88
CA LYS A 61 -6.53 -15.32 6.04
C LYS A 61 -6.68 -16.17 4.79
N HIS A 62 -6.77 -15.56 3.60
CA HIS A 62 -6.84 -16.30 2.34
C HIS A 62 -5.56 -17.09 2.07
N THR A 63 -4.40 -16.56 2.44
CA THR A 63 -3.11 -17.25 2.29
C THR A 63 -3.03 -18.49 3.19
N ASP A 64 -3.50 -18.38 4.44
CA ASP A 64 -3.54 -19.51 5.37
C ASP A 64 -4.48 -20.64 4.88
N VAL A 65 -5.63 -20.29 4.31
CA VAL A 65 -6.55 -21.25 3.69
C VAL A 65 -5.88 -21.97 2.52
N LEU A 66 -5.24 -21.23 1.61
CA LEU A 66 -4.55 -21.81 0.46
C LEU A 66 -3.40 -22.74 0.89
N LEU A 67 -2.68 -22.40 1.96
CA LEU A 67 -1.63 -23.27 2.52
C LEU A 67 -2.22 -24.58 3.04
N SER A 68 -3.32 -24.52 3.80
CA SER A 68 -4.00 -25.72 4.30
C SER A 68 -4.53 -26.61 3.17
N GLU A 69 -5.11 -26.03 2.11
CA GLU A 69 -5.59 -26.79 0.95
C GLU A 69 -4.43 -27.47 0.22
N LYS A 70 -3.31 -26.77 0.04
CA LYS A 70 -2.10 -27.34 -0.55
C LYS A 70 -1.60 -28.55 0.25
N GLU A 71 -1.48 -28.45 1.56
CA GLU A 71 -1.00 -29.55 2.41
C GLU A 71 -1.91 -30.78 2.30
N GLN A 72 -3.23 -30.58 2.28
CA GLN A 72 -4.20 -31.66 2.09
C GLN A 72 -4.05 -32.34 0.71
N LEU A 73 -3.85 -31.54 -0.35
CA LEU A 73 -3.65 -32.06 -1.70
C LEU A 73 -2.34 -32.85 -1.81
N GLU A 74 -1.26 -32.37 -1.21
CA GLU A 74 0.03 -33.07 -1.16
C GLU A 74 -0.07 -34.40 -0.41
N ALA A 75 -0.79 -34.44 0.71
CA ALA A 75 -1.05 -35.68 1.45
C ALA A 75 -1.83 -36.70 0.60
N ARG A 76 -2.91 -36.27 -0.06
CA ARG A 76 -3.70 -37.14 -0.96
C ARG A 76 -2.88 -37.66 -2.14
N LEU A 77 -2.03 -36.81 -2.74
CA LEU A 77 -1.11 -37.21 -3.81
C LEU A 77 -0.13 -38.29 -3.33
N LYS A 78 0.38 -38.16 -2.11
CA LYS A 78 1.28 -39.15 -1.51
C LYS A 78 0.58 -40.49 -1.30
N GLU A 79 -0.67 -40.49 -0.81
CA GLU A 79 -1.47 -41.71 -0.65
C GLU A 79 -1.71 -42.41 -1.99
N ILE A 80 -2.12 -41.67 -3.02
CA ILE A 80 -2.32 -42.21 -4.38
C ILE A 80 -1.02 -42.83 -4.92
N ASN A 81 0.11 -42.13 -4.78
CA ASN A 81 1.40 -42.64 -5.24
C ASN A 81 1.84 -43.90 -4.49
N ASN A 82 1.53 -44.01 -3.20
CA ASN A 82 1.81 -45.22 -2.42
C ASN A 82 0.92 -46.39 -2.82
N ALA A 83 -0.35 -46.15 -3.20
CA ALA A 83 -1.28 -47.18 -3.63
C ALA A 83 -0.99 -47.71 -5.06
N LEU A 84 -0.28 -46.93 -5.88
CA LEU A 84 0.12 -47.30 -7.23
C LEU A 84 1.49 -48.01 -7.30
N LYS A 85 2.23 -48.08 -6.17
CA LYS A 85 3.48 -48.84 -6.03
C LYS A 85 3.20 -50.22 -5.45
#